data_AF-A0A2Z3UWX3-F1
#
_entry.id   AF-A0A2Z3UWX3-F1
#
_cell.length_a   1.000
_cell.length_b   1.000
_cell.length_c   1.000
_cell.angle_alpha   90.00
_cell.angle_beta   90.00
_cell.angle_gamma   90.00
#
_symmetry.space_group_name_H-M   'P 1'
#
loop_
_entity.id
_entity.type
_entity.pdbx_description
1 polymer ?
#
loop_
_entity_poly.entity_id
_entity_poly.type
_entity_poly.pdbx_seq_one_letter_code
_entity_poly.pdbx_strand_id
1 'polypeptide(L)'
;MFTVDRRRHVRTQLLERARGDERIVGAAITGSAARDAEDRWSDVDLFFGVAADIAVEETLSDWSAFVYRELGAIHHFDLRAGSAIYRAFLLEELLEVDLGFTPAGAFGPIGAGGFRVVFGDAVDRQPGSGSADPGHLIGLAWHHVLHARISIERGALWQAEHWISGIRDHILTLACLRLGHPSAYAKGADRLPPDVTGPVQEALVRSLDAGELSRALGAATRALLRELRENDPGVAETLEKPLLNLAAVS
;
A
#
# COMPACT_ATOMS: atom_id res chain seq x y z
N MET A 1 -21.78 -9.15 1.84
CA MET A 1 -21.22 -7.87 1.38
C MET A 1 -21.95 -6.75 2.10
N PHE A 2 -21.20 -5.85 2.75
CA PHE A 2 -21.74 -4.78 3.57
C PHE A 2 -22.47 -3.71 2.73
N THR A 3 -23.22 -2.84 3.41
CA THR A 3 -23.88 -1.67 2.82
C THR A 3 -23.22 -0.37 3.31
N VAL A 4 -23.34 0.71 2.54
CA VAL A 4 -22.85 2.05 2.94
C VAL A 4 -23.45 2.47 4.29
N ASP A 5 -24.73 2.17 4.54
CA ASP A 5 -25.39 2.49 5.81
C ASP A 5 -24.81 1.68 6.97
N ARG A 6 -24.50 0.38 6.75
CA ARG A 6 -23.80 -0.44 7.75
C ARG A 6 -22.43 0.14 8.08
N ARG A 7 -21.64 0.49 7.07
CA ARG A 7 -20.32 1.12 7.27
C ARG A 7 -20.42 2.42 8.07
N ARG A 8 -21.35 3.30 7.71
CA ARG A 8 -21.59 4.56 8.42
C ARG A 8 -21.98 4.32 9.87
N HIS A 9 -22.88 3.37 10.10
CA HIS A 9 -23.31 2.99 11.45
C HIS A 9 -22.16 2.46 12.30
N VAL A 10 -21.34 1.55 11.76
CA VAL A 10 -20.13 1.02 12.43
C VAL A 10 -19.17 2.16 12.78
N ARG A 11 -18.87 3.06 11.84
CA ARG A 11 -18.02 4.23 12.10
C ARG A 11 -18.57 5.11 13.21
N THR A 12 -19.89 5.39 13.20
CA THR A 12 -20.54 6.17 14.25
C THR A 12 -20.39 5.51 15.62
N GLN A 13 -20.68 4.21 15.74
CA GLN A 13 -20.56 3.49 17.01
C GLN A 13 -19.12 3.48 17.54
N LEU A 14 -18.12 3.30 16.67
CA LEU A 14 -16.71 3.35 17.05
C LEU A 14 -16.29 4.74 17.54
N LEU A 15 -16.73 5.81 16.86
CA LEU A 15 -16.43 7.18 17.28
C LEU A 15 -17.17 7.57 18.58
N GLU A 16 -18.40 7.10 18.77
CA GLU A 16 -19.14 7.28 20.02
C GLU A 16 -18.46 6.55 21.18
N ARG A 17 -18.00 5.30 20.96
CA ARG A 17 -17.18 4.57 21.93
C ARG A 17 -15.89 5.32 22.25
N ALA A 18 -15.18 5.83 21.25
CA ALA A 18 -13.96 6.62 21.45
C ALA A 18 -14.21 7.84 22.33
N ARG A 19 -15.33 8.54 22.15
CA ARG A 19 -15.69 9.69 22.99
C ARG A 19 -16.03 9.32 24.43
N GLY A 20 -16.52 8.11 24.67
CA GLY A 20 -16.88 7.61 26.00
C GLY A 20 -15.74 6.90 26.73
N ASP A 21 -14.60 6.70 26.08
CA ASP A 21 -13.44 5.98 26.64
C ASP A 21 -12.37 6.97 27.09
N GLU A 22 -12.23 7.15 28.40
CA GLU A 22 -11.28 8.10 29.01
C GLU A 22 -9.81 7.82 28.64
N ARG A 23 -9.50 6.60 28.18
CA ARG A 23 -8.17 6.23 27.70
C ARG A 23 -7.86 6.83 26.33
N ILE A 24 -8.88 7.20 25.54
CA ILE A 24 -8.74 7.78 24.21
C ILE A 24 -8.79 9.31 24.30
N VAL A 25 -7.64 9.96 24.12
CA VAL A 25 -7.51 11.42 24.19
C VAL A 25 -7.59 12.11 22.83
N GLY A 26 -7.57 11.34 21.75
CA GLY A 26 -7.75 11.86 20.39
C GLY A 26 -8.27 10.81 19.44
N ALA A 27 -9.06 11.26 18.45
CA ALA A 27 -9.56 10.40 17.39
C ALA A 27 -9.52 11.14 16.05
N ALA A 28 -9.13 10.44 15.00
CA ALA A 28 -9.14 10.93 13.64
C ALA A 28 -9.75 9.88 12.71
N ILE A 29 -10.45 10.37 11.70
CA ILE A 29 -10.78 9.58 10.51
C ILE A 29 -9.58 9.65 9.57
N THR A 30 -9.17 8.51 9.02
CA THR A 30 -8.06 8.42 8.06
C THR A 30 -8.53 7.91 6.70
N GLY A 31 -7.59 7.55 5.82
CA GLY A 31 -7.91 6.88 4.56
C GLY A 31 -8.72 7.72 3.57
N SER A 32 -9.71 7.09 2.94
CA SER A 32 -10.56 7.72 1.92
C SER A 32 -11.57 8.69 2.53
N ALA A 33 -12.10 8.38 3.72
CA ALA A 33 -13.09 9.17 4.47
C ALA A 33 -12.54 10.50 5.01
N ALA A 34 -11.23 10.60 5.18
CA ALA A 34 -10.57 11.85 5.53
C ALA A 34 -10.44 12.83 4.35
N ARG A 35 -10.60 12.35 3.10
CA ARG A 35 -10.44 13.14 1.87
C ARG A 35 -11.75 13.28 1.08
N ASP A 36 -12.88 12.96 1.71
CA ASP A 36 -14.21 12.93 1.08
C ASP A 36 -14.25 12.09 -0.20
N ALA A 37 -13.47 11.01 -0.23
CA ALA A 37 -13.26 10.14 -1.40
C ALA A 37 -13.79 8.72 -1.18
N GLU A 38 -14.69 8.52 -0.21
CA GLU A 38 -15.33 7.21 0.01
C GLU A 38 -16.27 6.85 -1.14
N ASP A 39 -16.29 5.59 -1.52
CA ASP A 39 -17.29 5.00 -2.39
C ASP A 39 -18.05 3.87 -1.67
N ARG A 40 -18.71 2.97 -2.40
CA ARG A 40 -19.42 1.83 -1.80
C ARG A 40 -18.52 0.67 -1.36
N TRP A 41 -17.23 0.71 -1.71
CA TRP A 41 -16.24 -0.34 -1.44
C TRP A 41 -15.26 0.06 -0.34
N SER A 42 -15.24 1.33 0.05
CA SER A 42 -14.37 1.82 1.12
C SER A 42 -14.71 1.19 2.47
N ASP A 43 -13.67 0.92 3.24
CA ASP A 43 -13.56 0.43 4.60
C ASP A 43 -13.78 1.54 5.66
N VAL A 44 -13.57 1.20 6.94
CA VAL A 44 -13.55 2.16 8.06
C VAL A 44 -12.13 2.30 8.58
N ASP A 45 -11.45 3.42 8.27
CA ASP A 45 -10.17 3.75 8.90
C ASP A 45 -10.33 4.76 10.05
N LEU A 46 -9.93 4.38 11.26
CA LEU A 46 -9.87 5.26 12.42
C LEU A 46 -8.49 5.19 13.08
N PHE A 47 -8.04 6.32 13.61
CA PHE A 47 -6.78 6.43 14.34
C PHE A 47 -7.01 7.10 15.69
N PHE A 48 -6.47 6.51 16.75
CA PHE A 48 -6.72 6.91 18.13
C PHE A 48 -5.40 7.23 18.87
N GLY A 49 -5.43 8.34 19.61
CA GLY A 49 -4.42 8.70 20.59
C GLY A 49 -4.79 8.16 21.96
N VAL A 50 -3.96 7.31 22.53
CA VAL A 50 -4.12 6.70 23.85
C VAL A 50 -3.38 7.54 24.90
N ALA A 51 -4.01 7.79 26.06
CA ALA A 51 -3.43 8.54 27.17
C ALA A 51 -2.02 8.04 27.55
N ALA A 52 -1.14 8.94 27.98
CA ALA A 52 0.29 8.67 28.12
C ALA A 52 0.64 7.63 29.20
N ASP A 53 -0.23 7.46 30.19
CA ASP A 53 -0.11 6.54 31.32
C ASP A 53 -0.82 5.19 31.09
N ILE A 54 -1.44 5.00 29.92
CA ILE A 54 -2.17 3.78 29.55
C ILE A 54 -1.39 3.01 28.48
N ALA A 55 -1.28 1.69 28.66
CA ALA A 55 -0.70 0.82 27.65
C ALA A 55 -1.62 0.73 26.43
N VAL A 56 -1.06 0.91 25.24
CA VAL A 56 -1.80 0.81 23.96
C VAL A 56 -2.44 -0.57 23.82
N GLU A 57 -1.70 -1.63 24.18
CA GLU A 57 -2.14 -3.01 24.09
C GLU A 57 -3.33 -3.33 25.00
N GLU A 58 -3.41 -2.70 26.18
CA GLU A 58 -4.55 -2.88 27.10
C GLU A 58 -5.82 -2.30 26.49
N THR A 59 -5.72 -1.08 25.96
CA THR A 59 -6.84 -0.42 25.26
C THR A 59 -7.26 -1.23 24.04
N LEU A 60 -6.29 -1.67 23.23
CA LEU A 60 -6.51 -2.48 22.04
C LEU A 60 -7.26 -3.79 22.35
N SER A 61 -6.90 -4.48 23.44
CA SER A 61 -7.53 -5.74 23.86
C SER A 61 -9.02 -5.56 24.17
N ASP A 62 -9.36 -4.56 24.98
CA ASP A 62 -10.74 -4.24 25.34
C ASP A 62 -11.56 -3.80 24.11
N TRP A 63 -10.99 -2.94 23.26
CA TRP A 63 -11.60 -2.55 22.00
C TRP A 63 -11.85 -3.74 21.07
N SER A 64 -10.91 -4.68 21.02
CA SER A 64 -11.09 -5.89 20.22
C SER A 64 -12.27 -6.71 20.73
N ALA A 65 -12.40 -6.89 22.04
CA ALA A 65 -13.53 -7.60 22.61
C ALA A 65 -14.87 -6.93 22.27
N PHE A 66 -14.92 -5.60 22.24
CA PHE A 66 -16.09 -4.85 21.76
C PHE A 66 -16.36 -5.09 20.27
N VAL A 67 -15.35 -4.99 19.39
CA VAL A 67 -15.54 -5.19 17.94
C VAL A 67 -16.04 -6.61 17.63
N TYR A 68 -15.52 -7.63 18.33
CA TYR A 68 -16.04 -9.00 18.21
C TYR A 68 -17.49 -9.14 18.68
N ARG A 69 -17.81 -8.64 19.88
CA ARG A 69 -19.14 -8.85 20.49
C ARG A 69 -20.23 -8.00 19.85
N GLU A 70 -19.96 -6.72 19.62
CA GLU A 70 -20.98 -5.73 19.26
C GLU A 70 -21.03 -5.47 17.75
N LEU A 71 -19.90 -5.63 17.04
CA LEU A 71 -19.82 -5.37 15.60
C LEU A 71 -19.79 -6.65 14.76
N GLY A 72 -19.56 -7.81 15.38
CA GLY A 72 -19.54 -9.09 14.68
C GLY A 72 -18.26 -9.31 13.86
N ALA A 73 -17.10 -8.95 14.42
CA ALA A 73 -15.83 -9.35 13.79
C ALA A 73 -15.69 -10.87 13.77
N ILE A 74 -15.17 -11.38 12.66
CA ILE A 74 -14.88 -12.81 12.47
C ILE A 74 -13.38 -13.08 12.53
N HIS A 75 -12.53 -12.09 12.24
CA HIS A 75 -11.08 -12.22 12.32
C HIS A 75 -10.42 -10.84 12.48
N HIS A 76 -9.17 -10.82 12.97
CA HIS A 76 -8.31 -9.62 12.94
C HIS A 76 -6.83 -9.99 12.83
N PHE A 77 -6.00 -9.03 12.47
CA PHE A 77 -4.55 -9.12 12.56
C PHE A 77 -3.92 -7.76 12.82
N ASP A 78 -2.65 -7.75 13.25
CA ASP A 78 -1.94 -6.53 13.63
C ASP A 78 -0.85 -6.16 12.62
N LEU A 79 -0.77 -4.87 12.30
CA LEU A 79 0.40 -4.22 11.72
C LEU A 79 1.01 -3.25 12.73
N ARG A 80 2.33 -3.33 12.91
CA ARG A 80 3.09 -2.36 13.73
C ARG A 80 3.81 -1.38 12.83
N ALA A 81 3.64 -0.09 13.09
CA ALA A 81 4.34 0.98 12.38
C ALA A 81 4.76 2.08 13.35
N GLY A 82 6.07 2.16 13.62
CA GLY A 82 6.58 3.08 14.65
C GLY A 82 5.98 2.78 16.03
N SER A 83 5.40 3.80 16.66
CA SER A 83 4.71 3.68 17.95
C SER A 83 3.25 3.22 17.83
N ALA A 84 2.73 3.06 16.62
CA ALA A 84 1.35 2.70 16.38
C ALA A 84 1.16 1.19 16.16
N ILE A 85 0.05 0.68 16.67
CA ILE A 85 -0.48 -0.65 16.36
C ILE A 85 -1.78 -0.46 15.60
N TYR A 86 -1.83 -0.94 14.36
CA TYR A 86 -3.02 -1.01 13.54
C TYR A 86 -3.60 -2.41 13.65
N ARG A 87 -4.86 -2.51 14.04
CA ARG A 87 -5.60 -3.78 14.03
C ARG A 87 -6.69 -3.70 12.98
N ALA A 88 -6.52 -4.51 11.95
CA ALA A 88 -7.48 -4.67 10.86
C ALA A 88 -8.45 -5.79 11.23
N PHE A 89 -9.74 -5.47 11.32
CA PHE A 89 -10.81 -6.43 11.58
C PHE A 89 -11.59 -6.71 10.30
N LEU A 90 -11.97 -7.97 10.12
CA LEU A 90 -12.96 -8.36 9.11
C LEU A 90 -14.28 -8.70 9.82
N LEU A 91 -15.37 -8.03 9.42
CA LEU A 91 -16.72 -8.34 9.91
C LEU A 91 -17.43 -9.38 9.02
N GLU A 92 -18.52 -9.98 9.50
CA GLU A 92 -19.28 -11.02 8.78
C GLU A 92 -19.71 -10.60 7.37
N GLU A 93 -20.07 -9.34 7.15
CA GLU A 93 -20.49 -8.87 5.83
C GLU A 93 -19.32 -8.51 4.90
N LEU A 94 -18.08 -8.84 5.28
CA LEU A 94 -16.83 -8.47 4.62
C LEU A 94 -16.56 -6.96 4.63
N LEU A 95 -17.01 -6.26 5.69
CA LEU A 95 -16.56 -4.91 5.97
C LEU A 95 -15.22 -4.99 6.72
N GLU A 96 -14.21 -4.31 6.19
CA GLU A 96 -12.94 -4.08 6.87
C GLU A 96 -13.03 -2.85 7.78
N VAL A 97 -12.49 -2.99 9.00
CA VAL A 97 -12.40 -1.93 10.01
C VAL A 97 -10.97 -1.88 10.51
N ASP A 98 -10.27 -0.80 10.17
CA ASP A 98 -8.89 -0.53 10.54
C ASP A 98 -8.84 0.45 11.71
N LEU A 99 -8.42 -0.05 12.87
CA LEU A 99 -8.24 0.75 14.07
C LEU A 99 -6.75 0.87 14.40
N GLY A 100 -6.19 2.07 14.22
CA GLY A 100 -4.85 2.39 14.68
C GLY A 100 -4.86 3.01 16.07
N PHE A 101 -3.97 2.55 16.94
CA PHE A 101 -3.77 3.08 18.29
C PHE A 101 -2.31 3.47 18.47
N THR A 102 -2.06 4.64 19.04
CA THR A 102 -0.72 5.15 19.34
C THR A 102 -0.73 5.92 20.65
N PRO A 103 0.39 6.07 21.36
CA PRO A 103 0.47 6.99 22.50
C PRO A 103 0.12 8.43 22.08
N ALA A 104 -0.45 9.22 23.00
CA ALA A 104 -0.93 10.57 22.77
C ALA A 104 0.13 11.49 22.14
N GLY A 105 1.38 11.42 22.61
CA GLY A 105 2.51 12.19 22.06
C GLY A 105 2.89 11.81 20.62
N ALA A 106 2.22 10.82 20.04
CA ALA A 106 2.38 10.37 18.66
C ALA A 106 1.05 10.35 17.87
N PHE A 107 -0.04 10.91 18.41
CA PHE A 107 -1.31 11.02 17.72
C PHE A 107 -1.26 12.15 16.68
N GLY A 108 -1.18 11.82 15.39
CA GLY A 108 -1.11 12.80 14.30
C GLY A 108 -0.97 12.14 12.94
N PRO A 109 -0.98 12.90 11.84
CA PRO A 109 -0.90 12.35 10.49
C PRO A 109 0.39 11.53 10.29
N ILE A 110 0.28 10.45 9.51
CA ILE A 110 1.41 9.60 9.10
C ILE A 110 1.45 9.57 7.56
N GLY A 111 2.55 10.03 6.99
CA GLY A 111 2.72 10.14 5.53
C GLY A 111 1.78 11.15 4.88
N ALA A 112 1.58 11.02 3.56
CA ALA A 112 0.72 11.88 2.76
C ALA A 112 -0.76 11.43 2.71
N GLY A 113 -1.17 10.54 3.61
CA GLY A 113 -2.55 10.06 3.71
C GLY A 113 -3.50 11.13 4.24
N GLY A 114 -4.80 10.93 4.02
CA GLY A 114 -5.82 11.79 4.65
C GLY A 114 -5.86 11.60 6.15
N PHE A 115 -5.96 12.70 6.90
CA PHE A 115 -6.09 12.69 8.35
C PHE A 115 -7.03 13.82 8.79
N ARG A 116 -8.20 13.47 9.31
CA ARG A 116 -9.23 14.43 9.75
C ARG A 116 -9.55 14.20 11.21
N VAL A 117 -9.09 15.10 12.07
CA VAL A 117 -9.33 15.06 13.51
C VAL A 117 -10.83 15.19 13.79
N VAL A 118 -11.32 14.30 14.66
CA VAL A 118 -12.68 14.32 15.21
C VAL A 118 -12.68 14.99 16.59
N PHE A 119 -11.70 14.66 17.44
CA PHE A 119 -11.42 15.33 18.71
C PHE A 119 -9.96 15.08 19.16
N GLY A 120 -9.50 15.86 20.14
CA GLY A 120 -8.13 15.83 20.64
C GLY A 120 -7.16 16.69 19.83
N ASP A 121 -5.94 16.84 20.33
CA ASP A 121 -4.90 17.65 19.70
C ASP A 121 -3.90 16.74 18.97
N ALA A 122 -3.86 16.86 17.64
CA ALA A 122 -2.90 16.13 16.83
C ALA A 122 -1.51 16.78 16.92
N VAL A 123 -0.46 15.96 17.06
CA VAL A 123 0.91 16.44 16.97
C VAL A 123 1.18 16.96 15.57
N ASP A 124 1.77 18.15 15.50
CA ASP A 124 2.24 18.71 14.23
C ASP A 124 3.41 17.86 13.73
N ARG A 125 3.21 17.22 12.59
CA ARG A 125 4.21 16.42 11.91
C ARG A 125 4.42 17.04 10.55
N GLN A 126 5.66 17.43 10.27
CA GLN A 126 6.05 17.64 8.88
C GLN A 126 5.77 16.34 8.11
N PRO A 127 5.24 16.42 6.87
CA PRO A 127 5.03 15.25 6.04
C PRO A 127 6.33 14.46 5.96
N GLY A 128 6.36 13.29 6.62
CA GLY A 128 7.56 12.47 6.68
C GLY A 128 8.00 12.08 5.27
N SER A 129 9.32 11.98 5.09
CA SER A 129 10.08 11.58 3.90
C SER A 129 9.81 10.13 3.41
N GLY A 130 8.57 9.66 3.51
CA GLY A 130 8.14 8.31 3.15
C GLY A 130 7.74 8.15 1.69
N SER A 131 8.03 9.13 0.82
CA SER A 131 7.93 8.89 -0.63
C SER A 131 8.98 7.87 -1.00
N ALA A 132 8.59 6.83 -1.73
CA ALA A 132 9.54 5.84 -2.23
C ALA A 132 10.64 6.56 -3.02
N ASP A 133 11.90 6.29 -2.67
CA ASP A 133 13.07 6.88 -3.33
C ASP A 133 13.17 6.32 -4.76
N PRO A 134 13.11 7.16 -5.80
CA PRO A 134 13.26 6.72 -7.17
C PRO A 134 14.57 5.96 -7.40
N GLY A 135 15.68 6.38 -6.77
CA GLY A 135 16.97 5.71 -6.92
C GLY A 135 16.93 4.27 -6.40
N HIS A 136 16.34 4.06 -5.22
CA HIS A 136 16.12 2.73 -4.67
C HIS A 136 15.21 1.86 -5.56
N LEU A 137 14.10 2.41 -6.08
CA LEU A 137 13.17 1.69 -6.96
C LEU A 137 13.83 1.28 -8.28
N ILE A 138 14.65 2.15 -8.88
CA ILE A 138 15.45 1.82 -10.05
C ILE A 138 16.41 0.67 -9.74
N GLY A 139 17.05 0.74 -8.57
CA GLY A 139 17.89 -0.33 -8.00
C GLY A 139 17.19 -1.69 -7.97
N LEU A 140 15.99 -1.72 -7.38
CA LEU A 140 15.19 -2.93 -7.30
C LEU A 140 14.76 -3.43 -8.69
N ALA A 141 14.36 -2.53 -9.60
CA ALA A 141 13.83 -2.91 -10.90
C ALA A 141 14.86 -3.66 -11.77
N TRP A 142 16.11 -3.18 -11.89
CA TRP A 142 17.13 -3.91 -12.65
C TRP A 142 17.56 -5.20 -11.94
N HIS A 143 17.58 -5.22 -10.61
CA HIS A 143 17.85 -6.43 -9.83
C HIS A 143 16.82 -7.52 -10.16
N HIS A 144 15.55 -7.15 -10.26
CA HIS A 144 14.48 -8.11 -10.58
C HIS A 144 14.59 -8.64 -12.02
N VAL A 145 15.01 -7.82 -13.00
CA VAL A 145 15.32 -8.28 -14.37
C VAL A 145 16.38 -9.38 -14.35
N LEU A 146 17.48 -9.15 -13.63
CA LEU A 146 18.57 -10.12 -13.49
C LEU A 146 18.08 -11.45 -12.87
N HIS A 147 17.35 -11.37 -11.77
CA HIS A 147 16.85 -12.55 -11.05
C HIS A 147 15.75 -13.30 -11.80
N ALA A 148 14.90 -12.60 -12.57
CA ALA A 148 13.94 -13.23 -13.48
C ALA A 148 14.67 -14.08 -14.53
N ARG A 149 15.70 -13.54 -15.19
CA ARG A 149 16.49 -14.29 -16.18
C ARG A 149 17.15 -15.53 -15.57
N ILE A 150 17.83 -15.36 -14.43
CA ILE A 150 18.48 -16.49 -13.72
C ILE A 150 17.45 -17.57 -13.35
N SER A 151 16.25 -17.17 -12.94
CA SER A 151 15.19 -18.11 -12.57
C SER A 151 14.67 -18.89 -13.78
N ILE A 152 14.51 -18.25 -14.93
CA ILE A 152 14.12 -18.90 -16.20
C ILE A 152 15.17 -19.95 -16.60
N GLU A 153 16.44 -19.58 -16.62
CA GLU A 153 17.55 -20.49 -16.99
C GLU A 153 17.66 -21.71 -16.07
N ARG A 154 17.24 -21.56 -14.81
CA ARG A 154 17.22 -22.65 -13.83
C ARG A 154 15.93 -23.47 -13.86
N GLY A 155 14.95 -23.13 -14.70
CA GLY A 155 13.62 -23.75 -14.68
C GLY A 155 12.82 -23.45 -13.40
N ALA A 156 13.18 -22.41 -12.65
CA ALA A 156 12.47 -21.98 -11.44
C ALA A 156 11.29 -21.05 -11.81
N LEU A 157 10.30 -21.61 -12.50
CA LEU A 157 9.25 -20.88 -13.22
C LEU A 157 8.42 -19.94 -12.32
N TRP A 158 8.08 -20.38 -11.10
CA TRP A 158 7.38 -19.53 -10.11
C TRP A 158 8.24 -18.36 -9.61
N GLN A 159 9.55 -18.57 -9.44
CA GLN A 159 10.44 -17.48 -9.06
C GLN A 159 10.58 -16.47 -10.21
N ALA A 160 10.67 -16.96 -11.45
CA ALA A 160 10.71 -16.10 -12.62
C ALA A 160 9.45 -15.21 -12.70
N GLU A 161 8.26 -15.80 -12.55
CA GLU A 161 7.00 -15.03 -12.52
C GLU A 161 7.00 -13.98 -11.42
N HIS A 162 7.36 -14.36 -10.19
CA HIS A 162 7.44 -13.44 -9.06
C HIS A 162 8.33 -12.23 -9.35
N TRP A 163 9.53 -12.46 -9.87
CA TRP A 163 10.46 -11.39 -10.23
C TRP A 163 9.90 -10.52 -11.36
N ILE A 164 9.29 -11.10 -12.39
CA ILE A 164 8.69 -10.34 -13.51
C ILE A 164 7.54 -9.46 -13.02
N SER A 165 6.67 -9.98 -12.16
CA SER A 165 5.59 -9.20 -11.55
C SER A 165 6.13 -8.05 -10.71
N GLY A 166 7.19 -8.27 -9.92
CA GLY A 166 7.86 -7.20 -9.18
C GLY A 166 8.49 -6.11 -10.07
N ILE A 167 9.00 -6.43 -11.27
CA ILE A 167 9.44 -5.41 -12.23
C ILE A 167 8.27 -4.49 -12.60
N ARG A 168 7.09 -5.05 -12.90
CA ARG A 168 5.89 -4.25 -13.24
C ARG A 168 5.50 -3.34 -12.09
N ASP A 169 5.50 -3.87 -10.87
CA ASP A 169 5.14 -3.10 -9.67
C ASP A 169 6.06 -1.90 -9.47
N HIS A 170 7.37 -2.06 -9.68
CA HIS A 170 8.33 -0.96 -9.62
C HIS A 170 8.14 0.07 -10.75
N ILE A 171 7.83 -0.37 -11.98
CA ILE A 171 7.54 0.56 -13.09
C ILE A 171 6.30 1.41 -12.77
N LEU A 172 5.21 0.80 -12.30
CA LEU A 172 3.99 1.51 -11.94
C LEU A 172 4.23 2.48 -10.77
N THR A 173 5.03 2.07 -9.79
CA THR A 173 5.42 2.92 -8.65
C THR A 173 6.22 4.13 -9.12
N LEU A 174 7.24 3.95 -9.97
CA LEU A 174 8.05 5.02 -10.55
C LEU A 174 7.19 6.00 -11.37
N ALA A 175 6.32 5.48 -12.24
CA ALA A 175 5.43 6.30 -13.04
C ALA A 175 4.45 7.12 -12.18
N CYS A 176 3.89 6.51 -11.12
CA CYS A 176 3.05 7.24 -10.18
C CYS A 176 3.81 8.36 -9.47
N LEU A 177 5.04 8.10 -9.00
CA LEU A 177 5.87 9.13 -8.37
C LEU A 177 6.16 10.29 -9.34
N ARG A 178 6.60 9.99 -10.56
CA ARG A 178 6.92 10.97 -11.60
C ARG A 178 5.72 11.85 -11.95
N LEU A 179 4.52 11.28 -11.98
CA LEU A 179 3.28 11.99 -12.35
C LEU A 179 2.49 12.53 -11.13
N GLY A 180 3.04 12.42 -9.91
CA GLY A 180 2.39 12.96 -8.70
C GLY A 180 1.13 12.20 -8.27
N HIS A 181 1.02 10.91 -8.62
CA HIS A 181 -0.06 10.04 -8.17
C HIS A 181 0.32 9.23 -6.93
N PRO A 182 -0.66 8.73 -6.15
CA PRO A 182 -0.39 7.80 -5.06
C PRO A 182 0.35 6.55 -5.59
N SER A 183 1.56 6.29 -5.07
CA SER A 183 2.41 5.20 -5.56
C SER A 183 2.30 3.91 -4.74
N ALA A 184 1.88 4.00 -3.47
CA ALA A 184 1.71 2.84 -2.60
C ALA A 184 0.62 1.88 -3.14
N TYR A 185 0.94 0.59 -3.17
CA TYR A 185 0.04 -0.49 -3.60
C TYR A 185 -0.61 -0.25 -4.98
N ALA A 186 0.10 0.44 -5.88
CA ALA A 186 -0.40 0.81 -7.20
C ALA A 186 -1.72 1.61 -7.19
N LYS A 187 -2.07 2.30 -6.08
CA LYS A 187 -3.33 3.07 -5.94
C LYS A 187 -3.50 4.17 -7.01
N GLY A 188 -2.42 4.60 -7.65
CA GLY A 188 -2.41 5.56 -8.74
C GLY A 188 -2.31 4.96 -10.14
N ALA A 189 -2.14 3.65 -10.28
CA ALA A 189 -1.83 3.02 -11.57
C ALA A 189 -2.92 3.23 -12.62
N ASP A 190 -4.20 3.14 -12.24
CA ASP A 190 -5.33 3.35 -13.15
C ASP A 190 -5.54 4.83 -13.54
N ARG A 191 -4.77 5.75 -12.95
CA ARG A 191 -4.75 7.17 -13.33
C ARG A 191 -3.62 7.47 -14.32
N LEU A 192 -2.71 6.52 -14.54
CA LEU A 192 -1.61 6.68 -15.46
C LEU A 192 -2.12 6.70 -16.90
N PRO A 193 -1.50 7.53 -17.77
CA PRO A 193 -1.82 7.56 -19.19
C PRO A 193 -1.67 6.18 -19.88
N PRO A 194 -2.51 5.84 -20.88
CA PRO A 194 -2.42 4.56 -21.60
C PRO A 194 -1.08 4.28 -22.29
N ASP A 195 -0.34 5.31 -22.68
CA ASP A 195 1.01 5.20 -23.25
C ASP A 195 2.06 4.73 -22.22
N VAL A 196 1.80 4.94 -20.92
CA VAL A 196 2.59 4.40 -19.82
C VAL A 196 2.16 2.97 -19.49
N THR A 197 0.86 2.72 -19.34
CA THR A 197 0.34 1.42 -18.88
C THR A 197 0.32 0.34 -19.97
N GLY A 198 0.15 0.71 -21.24
CA GLY A 198 0.13 -0.22 -22.37
C GLY A 198 1.40 -1.09 -22.47
N PRO A 199 2.61 -0.50 -22.47
CA PRO A 199 3.86 -1.27 -22.44
C PRO A 199 3.99 -2.18 -21.21
N VAL A 200 3.49 -1.77 -20.04
CA VAL A 200 3.51 -2.56 -18.80
C VAL A 200 2.54 -3.73 -18.87
N GLN A 201 1.38 -3.55 -19.51
CA GLN A 201 0.39 -4.61 -19.71
C GLN A 201 0.96 -5.77 -20.55
N GLU A 202 1.82 -5.49 -21.53
CA GLU A 202 2.49 -6.53 -22.31
C GLU A 202 3.43 -7.41 -21.47
N ALA A 203 3.82 -6.96 -20.28
CA ALA A 203 4.65 -7.71 -19.33
C ALA A 203 3.85 -8.65 -18.41
N LEU A 204 2.52 -8.74 -18.56
CA LEU A 204 1.72 -9.73 -17.84
C LEU A 204 2.14 -11.14 -18.26
N VAL A 205 2.47 -11.98 -17.27
CA VAL A 205 2.74 -13.40 -17.45
C VAL A 205 1.41 -14.14 -17.53
N ARG A 206 1.15 -14.81 -18.66
CA ARG A 206 -0.13 -15.49 -18.94
C ARG A 206 -0.11 -16.97 -18.58
N SER A 207 1.07 -17.55 -18.47
CA SER A 207 1.33 -18.95 -18.12
C SER A 207 2.78 -19.11 -17.65
N LEU A 208 3.07 -20.22 -16.95
CA LEU A 208 4.41 -20.51 -16.44
C LEU A 208 5.33 -21.21 -17.44
N ASP A 209 4.97 -21.29 -18.73
CA ASP A 209 5.89 -21.83 -19.72
C ASP A 209 7.09 -20.89 -19.91
N ALA A 210 8.27 -21.48 -20.16
CA ALA A 210 9.51 -20.73 -20.25
C ALA A 210 9.49 -19.68 -21.39
N GLY A 211 8.78 -19.97 -22.49
CA GLY A 211 8.64 -19.04 -23.61
C GLY A 211 7.86 -17.79 -23.23
N GLU A 212 6.72 -17.97 -22.55
CA GLU A 212 5.89 -16.89 -22.02
C GLU A 212 6.61 -16.06 -20.97
N LEU A 213 7.30 -16.69 -20.02
CA LEU A 213 8.11 -15.99 -19.03
C LEU A 213 9.20 -15.14 -19.68
N SER A 214 9.86 -15.68 -20.71
CA SER A 214 10.89 -14.96 -21.45
C SER A 214 10.30 -13.80 -22.27
N ARG A 215 9.13 -13.99 -22.90
CA ARG A 215 8.38 -12.92 -23.57
C ARG A 215 8.02 -11.79 -22.60
N ALA A 216 7.44 -12.15 -21.45
CA ALA A 216 7.00 -11.21 -20.43
C ALA A 216 8.19 -10.46 -19.83
N LEU A 217 9.32 -11.13 -19.55
CA LEU A 217 10.57 -10.48 -19.14
C LEU A 217 11.04 -9.48 -20.20
N GLY A 218 11.07 -9.87 -21.47
CA GLY A 218 11.42 -8.95 -22.57
C GLY A 218 10.54 -7.71 -22.63
N ALA A 219 9.23 -7.88 -22.45
CA ALA A 219 8.29 -6.75 -22.39
C ALA A 219 8.53 -5.88 -21.15
N ALA A 220 8.68 -6.48 -19.97
CA ALA A 220 8.96 -5.79 -18.72
C ALA A 220 10.23 -4.95 -18.80
N THR A 221 11.32 -5.51 -19.34
CA THR A 221 12.58 -4.81 -19.52
C THR A 221 12.46 -3.61 -20.47
N ARG A 222 11.74 -3.75 -21.58
CA ARG A 222 11.51 -2.61 -22.50
C ARG A 222 10.64 -1.52 -21.86
N ALA A 223 9.63 -1.91 -21.08
CA ALA A 223 8.79 -0.96 -20.35
C ALA A 223 9.60 -0.24 -19.24
N LEU A 224 10.45 -0.97 -18.52
CA LEU A 224 11.37 -0.40 -17.54
C LEU A 224 12.27 0.64 -18.19
N LEU A 225 12.95 0.30 -19.29
CA LEU A 225 13.85 1.25 -19.97
C LEU A 225 13.12 2.50 -20.47
N ARG A 226 11.85 2.40 -20.87
CA ARG A 226 11.05 3.59 -21.20
C ARG A 226 10.83 4.46 -19.97
N GLU A 227 10.40 3.88 -18.86
CA GLU A 227 10.19 4.64 -17.62
C GLU A 227 11.49 5.21 -17.05
N LEU A 228 12.61 4.49 -17.18
CA LEU A 228 13.93 5.00 -16.79
C LEU A 228 14.33 6.23 -17.61
N ARG A 229 14.05 6.28 -18.93
CA ARG A 229 14.35 7.48 -19.73
C ARG A 229 13.60 8.73 -19.25
N GLU A 230 12.44 8.56 -18.65
CA GLU A 230 11.64 9.68 -18.11
C GLU A 230 12.08 10.09 -16.69
N ASN A 231 12.69 9.19 -15.91
CA ASN A 231 13.12 9.46 -14.54
C ASN A 231 14.62 9.82 -14.42
N ASP A 232 15.47 9.07 -15.11
CA ASP A 232 16.93 9.21 -15.12
C ASP A 232 17.51 8.73 -16.47
N PRO A 233 17.61 9.63 -17.47
CA PRO A 233 18.14 9.30 -18.80
C PRO A 233 19.56 8.71 -18.76
N GLY A 234 20.41 9.15 -17.82
CA GLY A 234 21.80 8.70 -17.74
C GLY A 234 21.91 7.25 -17.24
N VAL A 235 21.09 6.90 -16.25
CA VAL A 235 20.96 5.51 -15.81
C VAL A 235 20.32 4.65 -16.90
N ALA A 236 19.31 5.16 -17.61
CA ALA A 236 18.69 4.45 -18.73
C ALA A 236 19.72 4.08 -19.81
N GLU A 237 20.56 5.04 -20.23
CA GLU A 237 21.62 4.82 -21.22
C GLU A 237 22.63 3.77 -20.75
N THR A 238 23.04 3.85 -19.47
CA THR A 238 24.00 2.90 -18.87
C THR A 238 23.45 1.48 -18.83
N LEU A 239 22.16 1.31 -18.51
CA LEU A 239 21.54 0.01 -18.28
C LEU A 239 20.90 -0.60 -19.55
N GLU A 240 20.66 0.18 -20.60
CA GLU A 240 19.91 -0.26 -21.78
C GLU A 240 20.47 -1.54 -22.41
N LYS A 241 21.75 -1.52 -22.81
CA LYS A 241 22.37 -2.67 -23.47
C LYS A 241 22.47 -3.89 -22.53
N PRO A 242 22.96 -3.78 -21.28
CA PRO A 242 23.00 -4.92 -20.36
C PRO A 242 21.62 -5.56 -20.13
N LEU A 243 20.58 -4.75 -19.88
CA LEU A 243 19.25 -5.28 -19.57
C LEU A 243 18.58 -5.93 -20.79
N LEU A 244 18.71 -5.32 -21.98
CA LEU A 244 18.20 -5.93 -23.21
C LEU A 244 18.88 -7.26 -23.52
N ASN A 245 20.19 -7.38 -23.29
CA ASN A 245 20.92 -8.64 -23.45
C ASN A 245 20.45 -9.71 -22.44
N LEU A 246 20.20 -9.32 -21.19
CA LEU A 246 19.66 -10.24 -20.18
C LEU A 246 18.24 -10.72 -20.52
N ALA A 247 17.43 -9.87 -21.14
CA ALA A 247 16.05 -10.21 -21.50
C ALA A 247 15.92 -10.87 -22.88
N ALA A 248 16.97 -10.85 -23.71
CA ALA A 248 17.00 -11.54 -24.98
C ALA A 248 17.05 -13.06 -24.77
N VAL A 249 16.04 -13.76 -25.26
CA VAL A 249 15.90 -15.22 -25.17
C VAL A 249 16.92 -15.88 -26.11
N SER A 250 17.55 -16.95 -25.63
CA SER A 250 18.23 -17.96 -26.46
C SER A 250 17.27 -19.08 -26.79
#